data_AF-A0A3D4H1T6-F1
#
_entry.id   AF-A0A3D4H1T6-F1
#
_cell.length_a   1.000
_cell.length_b   1.000
_cell.length_c   1.000
_cell.angle_alpha   90.00
_cell.angle_beta   90.00
_cell.angle_gamma   90.00
#
_symmetry.space_group_name_H-M   'P 1'
#
loop_
_entity.id
_entity.type
_entity.pdbx_description
1 polymer ?
#
loop_
_entity_poly.entity_id
_entity_poly.type
_entity_poly.pdbx_seq_one_letter_code
_entity_poly.pdbx_strand_id
1 'polypeptide(L)'
;MVTITVEISDVDALALKNDIIDIDDWVQGAVAGKISSCKKRMIQAGTAGMVADPDYTDAIPSDEDDLVKLIASRTKDRAARDAEGR
;
A
#
# COMPACT_ATOMS: atom_id res chain seq x y z
N MET A 1 -4.72 -11.91 -5.98
CA MET A 1 -5.87 -11.28 -5.30
C MET A 1 -5.88 -11.79 -3.87
N VAL A 2 -6.07 -10.91 -2.89
CA VAL A 2 -6.12 -11.24 -1.45
C VAL A 2 -7.53 -10.91 -0.97
N THR A 3 -8.16 -11.83 -0.23
CA THR A 3 -9.50 -11.64 0.34
C THR A 3 -9.38 -11.48 1.86
N ILE A 4 -10.04 -10.45 2.41
CA ILE A 4 -10.09 -10.15 3.85
C ILE A 4 -11.56 -10.06 4.25
N THR A 5 -11.94 -10.71 5.35
CA THR A 5 -13.28 -10.64 5.94
C THR A 5 -13.27 -9.70 7.14
N VAL A 6 -14.25 -8.81 7.23
CA VAL A 6 -14.46 -7.91 8.37
C VAL A 6 -15.80 -8.24 9.01
N GLU A 7 -15.78 -8.58 10.30
CA GLU A 7 -16.99 -8.81 11.07
C GLU A 7 -17.45 -7.51 11.73
N ILE A 8 -18.72 -7.14 11.51
CA ILE A 8 -19.34 -5.93 12.06
C ILE A 8 -20.59 -6.38 12.80
N SER A 9 -20.71 -6.02 14.08
CA SER A 9 -21.89 -6.36 14.87
C SER A 9 -23.12 -5.59 14.38
N ASP A 10 -24.33 -6.09 14.69
CA ASP A 10 -25.57 -5.40 14.33
C ASP A 10 -25.61 -3.97 14.90
N VAL A 11 -25.10 -3.77 16.12
CA VAL A 11 -25.08 -2.46 16.79
C VAL A 11 -24.11 -1.51 16.07
N ASP A 12 -22.93 -1.98 15.68
CA ASP A 12 -21.96 -1.16 14.96
C ASP A 12 -22.45 -0.85 13.53
N ALA A 13 -23.14 -1.78 12.88
CA ALA A 13 -23.73 -1.56 11.57
C ALA A 13 -24.81 -0.47 11.61
N LEU A 14 -25.58 -0.37 12.70
CA LEU A 14 -26.53 0.73 12.91
C LEU A 14 -25.80 2.07 13.06
N ALA A 15 -24.73 2.12 13.86
CA ALA A 15 -23.92 3.32 14.04
C ALA A 15 -23.28 3.78 12.73
N LEU A 16 -22.75 2.85 11.93
CA LEU A 16 -22.19 3.14 10.61
C LEU A 16 -23.26 3.69 9.66
N LYS A 17 -24.40 3.01 9.53
CA LYS A 17 -25.49 3.45 8.64
C LYS A 17 -26.10 4.81 9.01
N ASN A 18 -25.86 5.30 10.22
CA ASN A 18 -26.24 6.66 10.60
C ASN A 18 -25.32 7.73 9.98
N ASP A 19 -24.05 7.42 9.74
CA ASP A 19 -23.05 8.39 9.26
C ASP A 19 -22.61 8.16 7.80
N ILE A 20 -22.62 6.90 7.33
CA ILE A 20 -22.22 6.50 5.98
C ILE A 20 -23.38 5.87 5.20
N ILE A 21 -23.36 6.02 3.87
CA ILE A 21 -24.42 5.59 2.96
C ILE A 21 -24.37 4.07 2.73
N ASP A 22 -23.19 3.56 2.39
CA ASP A 22 -22.96 2.14 2.11
C ASP A 22 -21.66 1.68 2.77
N ILE A 23 -21.75 0.59 3.54
CA ILE A 23 -20.62 0.05 4.32
C ILE A 23 -19.57 -0.59 3.40
N ASP A 24 -20.00 -1.32 2.37
CA ASP A 24 -19.09 -2.03 1.47
C ASP A 24 -18.29 -1.04 0.63
N ASP A 25 -18.97 -0.07 0.01
CA ASP A 25 -18.31 0.99 -0.77
C ASP A 25 -17.31 1.78 0.08
N TRP A 26 -17.68 2.09 1.33
CA TRP A 26 -16.79 2.79 2.25
C TRP A 26 -15.55 1.96 2.60
N VAL A 27 -15.71 0.67 2.93
CA VAL A 27 -14.58 -0.23 3.25
C VAL A 27 -13.68 -0.40 2.04
N GLN A 28 -14.24 -0.67 0.86
CA GLN A 28 -13.47 -0.81 -0.38
C GLN A 28 -12.71 0.47 -0.72
N GLY A 29 -13.37 1.64 -0.61
CA GLY A 29 -12.76 2.94 -0.83
C GLY A 29 -11.61 3.23 0.15
N ALA A 30 -11.81 2.92 1.44
CA ALA A 30 -10.78 3.07 2.47
C ALA A 30 -9.54 2.22 2.18
N VAL A 31 -9.74 0.95 1.78
CA VAL A 31 -8.65 0.04 1.41
C VAL A 31 -7.94 0.53 0.14
N ALA A 32 -8.68 0.92 -0.89
CA ALA A 32 -8.11 1.47 -2.13
C ALA A 32 -7.26 2.72 -1.87
N GLY A 33 -7.78 3.65 -1.05
CA GLY A 33 -7.05 4.85 -0.63
C GLY A 33 -5.75 4.50 0.12
N LYS A 34 -5.79 3.51 1.00
CA LYS A 34 -4.59 3.04 1.72
C LYS A 34 -3.56 2.43 0.76
N ILE A 35 -3.98 1.61 -0.19
CA ILE A 35 -3.11 1.02 -1.22
C ILE A 35 -2.41 2.13 -2.01
N SER A 36 -3.16 3.10 -2.54
CA SER A 36 -2.59 4.22 -3.31
C SER A 36 -1.56 5.01 -2.49
N SER A 37 -1.89 5.31 -1.23
CA SER A 37 -0.99 6.02 -0.31
C SER A 37 0.30 5.22 -0.05
N CYS A 38 0.20 3.90 0.13
CA CYS A 38 1.36 3.03 0.31
C CYS A 38 2.23 2.95 -0.95
N LYS A 39 1.62 2.78 -2.14
CA LYS A 39 2.34 2.76 -3.42
C LYS A 39 3.12 4.06 -3.64
N LYS A 40 2.48 5.22 -3.45
CA LYS A 40 3.14 6.54 -3.60
C LYS A 40 4.37 6.69 -2.70
N ARG A 41 4.28 6.33 -1.41
CA ARG A 41 5.44 6.38 -0.50
C ARG A 41 6.54 5.41 -0.91
N MET A 42 6.17 4.21 -1.34
CA MET A 42 7.12 3.19 -1.79
C MET A 42 7.88 3.64 -3.02
N ILE A 43 7.17 4.17 -4.02
CA ILE A 43 7.77 4.72 -5.25
C ILE A 43 8.71 5.86 -4.91
N GLN A 44 8.25 6.87 -4.16
CA GLN A 44 9.07 8.03 -3.80
C GLN A 44 10.38 7.64 -3.11
N ALA A 45 10.32 6.77 -2.11
CA ALA A 45 11.52 6.33 -1.37
C ALA A 45 12.42 5.44 -2.24
N GLY A 46 11.84 4.50 -2.99
CA GLY A 46 12.58 3.56 -3.83
C GLY A 46 13.31 4.25 -4.98
N THR A 47 12.63 5.14 -5.71
CA THR A 47 13.26 5.88 -6.82
C THR A 47 14.33 6.83 -6.33
N ALA A 48 14.13 7.50 -5.18
CA ALA A 48 15.17 8.34 -4.59
C ALA A 48 16.43 7.53 -4.25
N GLY A 49 16.28 6.31 -3.70
CA GLY A 49 17.39 5.41 -3.44
C GLY A 49 18.11 4.96 -4.71
N MET A 50 17.38 4.61 -5.77
CA MET A 50 17.97 4.18 -7.05
C MET A 50 18.70 5.34 -7.75
N VAL A 51 18.16 6.55 -7.73
CA VAL A 51 18.83 7.73 -8.33
C VAL A 51 20.07 8.15 -7.55
N ALA A 52 20.09 7.93 -6.24
CA ALA A 52 21.25 8.22 -5.39
C ALA A 52 22.35 7.15 -5.48
N ASP A 53 22.05 5.98 -6.05
CA ASP A 53 22.98 4.86 -6.20
C ASP A 53 23.80 5.05 -7.50
N PRO A 54 25.10 5.37 -7.40
CA PRO A 54 25.94 5.67 -8.57
C PRO A 54 26.18 4.45 -9.48
N ASP A 55 25.96 3.23 -8.97
CA ASP A 55 26.14 1.99 -9.71
C ASP A 55 24.82 1.51 -10.35
N TYR A 56 23.72 2.26 -10.14
CA TYR A 56 22.43 1.92 -10.72
C TYR A 56 22.40 2.18 -12.23
N THR A 57 22.25 1.12 -13.01
CA THR A 57 22.30 1.15 -14.49
C THR A 57 21.02 0.63 -15.15
N ASP A 58 20.11 0.07 -14.36
CA ASP A 58 18.85 -0.48 -14.87
C ASP A 58 17.89 0.63 -15.29
N ALA A 59 17.05 0.34 -16.30
CA ALA A 59 15.99 1.26 -16.69
C ALA A 59 14.89 1.30 -15.61
N ILE A 60 14.45 2.51 -15.25
CA ILE A 60 13.32 2.70 -14.32
C ILE A 60 12.01 2.55 -15.12
N PRO A 61 11.15 1.56 -14.79
CA PRO A 61 9.86 1.39 -15.45
C PRO A 61 8.95 2.62 -15.26
N SER A 62 8.19 2.95 -16.30
CA SER A 62 7.17 4.03 -16.23
C SER A 62 5.79 3.51 -15.79
N ASP A 63 5.53 2.21 -15.92
CA ASP A 63 4.33 1.57 -15.38
C ASP A 63 4.42 1.46 -13.85
N GLU A 64 3.33 1.82 -13.16
CA GLU A 64 3.30 1.87 -11.68
C GLU A 64 3.49 0.48 -11.07
N ASP A 65 2.83 -0.54 -11.62
CA ASP A 65 2.85 -1.89 -11.06
C ASP A 65 4.23 -2.53 -11.26
N ASP A 66 4.85 -2.32 -12.42
CA ASP A 66 6.21 -2.80 -12.68
C ASP A 66 7.25 -2.07 -11.84
N LEU A 67 7.07 -0.76 -11.61
CA LEU A 67 7.93 -0.01 -10.70
C LEU A 67 7.79 -0.49 -9.24
N VAL A 68 6.57 -0.77 -8.79
CA VAL A 68 6.32 -1.33 -7.45
C VAL A 68 6.98 -2.71 -7.31
N LYS A 69 6.88 -3.58 -8.31
CA LYS A 69 7.55 -4.90 -8.31
C LYS A 69 9.07 -4.76 -8.25
N LEU A 70 9.65 -3.86 -9.03
CA LEU A 70 11.09 -3.58 -9.02
C LEU A 70 11.57 -3.10 -7.64
N ILE A 71 10.86 -2.16 -7.02
CA ILE A 71 11.22 -1.68 -5.69
C ILE A 71 11.05 -2.81 -4.65
N ALA A 72 9.99 -3.61 -4.77
CA ALA A 72 9.74 -4.75 -3.89
C ALA A 72 10.84 -5.80 -3.97
N SER A 73 11.41 -6.08 -5.14
CA SER A 73 12.51 -7.05 -5.27
C SER A 73 13.82 -6.57 -4.64
N ARG A 74 13.94 -5.26 -4.37
CA ARG A 74 15.13 -4.62 -3.78
C ARG A 74 14.97 -4.29 -2.30
N THR A 75 13.79 -4.46 -1.71
CA THR A 75 13.52 -4.11 -0.32
C THR A 75 12.79 -5.23 0.42
N LYS A 76 12.98 -5.31 1.72
CA LYS A 76 12.19 -6.20 2.59
C LYS A 76 10.83 -5.57 2.88
N ASP A 77 9.86 -6.40 3.26
CA ASP A 77 8.59 -5.90 3.78
C ASP A 77 8.79 -5.07 5.05
N ARG A 78 7.75 -4.35 5.46
CA ARG A 78 7.85 -3.44 6.60
C ARG A 78 8.16 -4.18 7.91
N ALA A 79 7.61 -5.37 8.12
CA ALA A 79 7.83 -6.11 9.36
C ALA A 79 9.30 -6.54 9.48
N ALA A 80 9.89 -7.03 8.39
CA ALA A 80 11.30 -7.40 8.35
C ALA A 80 12.23 -6.18 8.53
N ARG A 81 11.91 -5.03 7.93
CA ARG A 81 12.69 -3.80 8.15
C ARG A 81 12.61 -3.29 9.59
N ASP A 82 11.42 -3.34 10.20
CA ASP A 82 11.22 -2.88 11.57
C ASP A 82 11.89 -3.85 12.57
N ALA A 83 11.90 -5.15 12.29
CA ALA A 83 12.63 -6.16 13.08
C ALA A 83 14.16 -5.97 13.03
N GLU A 84 14.67 -5.40 11.94
CA GLU A 84 16.10 -5.06 11.76
C GLU A 84 16.47 -3.70 12.36
N GLY A 85 15.53 -3.02 13.03
CA GLY A 85 15.77 -1.76 13.75
C GLY A 85 15.64 -0.49 12.90
N ARG A 86 15.34 -0.65 11.61
CA ARG A 86 15.37 0.38 10.55
C ARG A 86 16.71 1.10 10.36
#